data_AF-A0A944J388-F1
#
_entry.id   AF-A0A944J388-F1
#
_cell.length_a   1.000
_cell.length_b   1.000
_cell.length_c   1.000
_cell.angle_alpha   90.00
_cell.angle_beta   90.00
_cell.angle_gamma   90.00
#
_symmetry.space_group_name_H-M   'P 1'
#
loop_
_entity.id
_entity.type
_entity.pdbx_description
1 polymer ?
#
loop_
_entity_poly.entity_id
_entity_poly.type
_entity_poly.pdbx_seq_one_letter_code
_entity_poly.pdbx_strand_id
1 'polypeptide(L)'
;MNGTADRIRERGATVAVGPLAVGEGRAAIASDRDGAVFGVWEGAAPVWSSGAAGPLPWLELRTRDAFEAAQFYGEVFSWPRPGPDGIGVAYEEEKVVARMAGRPMAVLPGGAVGSAPDPRIRLRWIVHFPVDDAPRAAAQADRAGGETFP
;
A
#
# COMPACT_ATOMS: atom_id res chain seq x y z
N MET A 1 8.29 7.42 -13.49
CA MET A 1 6.99 7.97 -13.05
C MET A 1 5.95 8.08 -14.16
N ASN A 2 6.24 8.70 -15.32
CA ASN A 2 5.22 8.89 -16.37
C ASN A 2 4.58 7.57 -16.81
N GLY A 3 5.37 6.53 -17.10
CA GLY A 3 4.83 5.21 -17.46
C GLY A 3 3.98 4.56 -16.36
N THR A 4 4.25 4.82 -15.07
CA THR A 4 3.37 4.35 -13.98
C THR A 4 2.05 5.11 -13.99
N ALA A 5 2.08 6.44 -14.17
CA ALA A 5 0.86 7.25 -14.25
C ALA A 5 0.01 6.91 -15.47
N ASP A 6 0.63 6.58 -16.61
CA ASP A 6 -0.08 6.11 -17.80
C ASP A 6 -0.74 4.76 -17.54
N ARG A 7 -0.01 3.81 -16.94
CA ARG A 7 -0.59 2.51 -16.55
C ARG A 7 -1.76 2.63 -15.57
N ILE A 8 -1.72 3.59 -14.64
CA ILE A 8 -2.84 3.90 -13.74
C ILE A 8 -4.07 4.32 -14.56
N ARG A 9 -3.92 5.29 -15.47
CA ARG A 9 -5.03 5.79 -16.30
C ARG A 9 -5.59 4.73 -17.24
N GLU A 10 -4.72 3.98 -17.91
CA GLU A 10 -5.08 2.89 -18.83
C GLU A 10 -5.92 1.80 -18.14
N ARG A 11 -5.75 1.64 -16.83
CA ARG A 11 -6.47 0.65 -16.02
C ARG A 11 -7.72 1.22 -15.37
N GLY A 12 -8.23 2.36 -15.82
CA GLY A 12 -9.48 2.93 -15.31
C GLY A 12 -9.37 3.53 -13.91
N ALA A 13 -8.16 3.72 -13.41
CA ALA A 13 -7.90 4.46 -12.17
C ALA A 13 -7.63 5.95 -12.48
N THR A 14 -7.76 6.80 -11.47
CA THR A 14 -7.63 8.25 -11.61
C THR A 14 -6.28 8.72 -11.09
N VAL A 15 -5.54 9.51 -11.87
CA VAL A 15 -4.41 10.30 -11.35
C VAL A 15 -4.94 11.69 -11.02
N ALA A 16 -5.10 11.99 -9.73
CA ALA A 16 -5.67 13.24 -9.24
C ALA A 16 -4.64 14.39 -9.26
N VAL A 17 -3.39 14.09 -8.91
CA VAL A 17 -2.30 15.07 -8.83
C VAL A 17 -1.04 14.49 -9.47
N GLY A 18 -0.35 15.29 -10.28
CA GLY A 18 0.93 14.92 -10.90
C GLY A 18 0.79 13.99 -12.12
N PRO A 19 1.90 13.39 -12.59
CA PRO A 19 3.26 13.46 -12.04
C PRO A 19 3.90 14.86 -12.01
N LEU A 20 4.32 15.33 -10.84
CA LEU A 20 5.02 16.62 -10.68
C LEU A 20 6.29 16.49 -9.85
N ALA A 21 7.22 17.44 -10.01
CA ALA A 21 8.47 17.47 -9.26
C ALA A 21 8.24 17.91 -7.81
N VAL A 22 8.79 17.15 -6.85
CA VAL A 22 8.70 17.40 -5.42
C VAL A 22 10.08 17.18 -4.82
N GLY A 23 10.77 18.25 -4.43
CA GLY A 23 12.17 18.17 -3.98
C GLY A 23 13.07 17.56 -5.07
N GLU A 24 13.85 16.54 -4.70
CA GLU A 24 14.71 15.79 -5.63
C GLU A 24 14.01 14.62 -6.35
N GLY A 25 12.70 14.44 -6.14
CA GLY A 25 11.93 13.36 -6.72
C GLY A 25 10.69 13.86 -7.46
N ARG A 26 9.83 12.91 -7.83
CA ARG A 26 8.54 13.14 -8.44
C ARG A 26 7.47 12.38 -7.67
N ALA A 27 6.31 12.99 -7.53
CA ALA A 27 5.15 12.39 -6.89
C ALA A 27 3.92 12.45 -7.79
N ALA A 28 3.03 11.46 -7.62
CA ALA A 28 1.65 11.56 -8.07
C ALA A 28 0.72 11.00 -7.00
N ILE A 29 -0.48 11.56 -6.90
CA ILE A 29 -1.57 11.02 -6.08
C ILE A 29 -2.63 10.48 -7.01
N ALA A 30 -3.07 9.26 -6.75
CA ALA A 30 -4.04 8.53 -7.55
C ALA A 30 -5.12 7.89 -6.67
N SER A 31 -6.20 7.47 -7.31
CA SER A 31 -7.23 6.61 -6.74
C SER A 31 -7.35 5.38 -7.61
N ASP A 32 -7.40 4.19 -7.02
CA ASP A 32 -7.68 2.96 -7.76
C ASP A 32 -9.13 2.91 -8.28
N ARG A 33 -9.47 1.82 -8.99
CA ARG A 33 -10.80 1.62 -9.59
C ARG A 33 -11.94 1.68 -8.58
N ASP A 34 -11.67 1.26 -7.35
CA ASP A 34 -12.69 1.15 -6.31
C ASP A 34 -12.77 2.41 -5.44
N GLY A 35 -11.74 3.26 -5.45
CA GLY A 35 -11.70 4.53 -4.75
C GLY A 35 -10.62 4.64 -3.65
N ALA A 36 -9.74 3.63 -3.50
CA ALA A 36 -8.66 3.73 -2.53
C ALA A 36 -7.59 4.70 -3.04
N VAL A 37 -7.31 5.75 -2.26
CA VAL A 37 -6.29 6.76 -2.60
C VAL A 37 -4.90 6.23 -2.27
N PHE A 38 -3.95 6.40 -3.19
CA PHE A 38 -2.56 6.02 -3.02
C PHE A 38 -1.59 7.02 -3.67
N GLY A 39 -0.37 7.07 -3.14
CA GLY A 39 0.72 7.88 -3.68
C GLY A 39 1.76 7.03 -4.39
N VAL A 40 2.35 7.59 -5.44
CA VAL A 40 3.53 7.02 -6.11
C VAL A 40 4.68 8.00 -6.04
N TRP A 41 5.90 7.47 -5.86
CA TRP A 41 7.13 8.24 -5.75
C TRP A 41 8.19 7.70 -6.71
N GLU A 42 8.94 8.61 -7.35
CA GLU A 42 10.14 8.32 -8.14
C GLU A 42 11.27 9.23 -7.66
N GLY A 43 12.43 8.65 -7.34
CA GLY A 43 13.60 9.39 -6.84
C GLY A 43 14.22 8.68 -5.64
N ALA A 44 15.19 9.35 -5.01
CA ALA A 44 15.73 8.88 -3.73
C ALA A 44 14.60 8.72 -2.72
N ALA A 45 14.66 7.64 -1.93
CA ALA A 45 13.63 7.34 -0.97
C ALA A 45 13.56 8.50 0.05
N PRO A 46 12.39 9.12 0.27
CA PRO A 46 12.28 10.31 1.11
C PRO A 46 12.67 9.95 2.55
N VAL A 47 13.22 10.89 3.33
CA VAL A 47 13.87 10.66 4.65
C VAL A 47 13.07 9.82 5.68
N TRP A 48 11.75 9.70 5.52
CA TRP A 48 10.89 8.84 6.35
C TRP A 48 10.92 7.34 5.95
N SER A 49 11.58 6.99 4.85
CA SER A 49 11.79 5.63 4.35
C SER A 49 13.15 5.04 4.73
N SER A 50 14.13 5.90 5.07
CA SER A 50 15.37 5.44 5.69
C SER A 50 15.07 5.08 7.13
N GLY A 51 14.85 3.79 7.37
CA GLY A 51 14.68 3.23 8.70
C GLY A 51 15.82 3.64 9.61
N ALA A 52 15.56 4.63 10.48
CA ALA A 52 16.36 4.85 11.66
C ALA A 52 16.12 3.65 12.60
N ALA A 53 16.93 2.60 12.45
CA ALA A 53 17.09 1.48 13.37
C ALA A 53 15.80 0.80 13.88
N GLY A 54 14.80 0.55 13.01
CA GLY A 54 13.55 -0.11 13.39
C GLY A 54 12.97 -0.99 12.27
N PRO A 55 12.02 -1.89 12.60
CA PRO A 55 11.31 -2.67 11.60
C PRO A 55 10.58 -1.76 10.60
N LEU A 56 10.57 -2.15 9.32
CA LEU A 56 10.00 -1.32 8.26
C LEU A 56 8.48 -1.30 8.36
N PRO A 57 7.83 -0.15 8.11
CA PRO A 57 6.38 -0.11 8.00
C PRO A 57 5.91 -1.00 6.84
N TRP A 58 4.70 -1.51 6.97
CA TRP A 58 4.02 -2.28 5.91
C TRP A 58 2.63 -1.70 5.64
N LEU A 59 2.10 -2.00 4.47
CA LEU A 59 0.83 -1.45 3.98
C LEU A 59 -0.27 -2.50 4.03
N GLU A 60 -1.45 -2.13 4.52
CA GLU A 60 -2.66 -2.92 4.37
C GLU A 60 -3.62 -2.22 3.43
N LEU A 61 -4.15 -2.92 2.43
CA LEU A 61 -5.27 -2.42 1.65
C LEU A 61 -6.55 -3.02 2.18
N ARG A 62 -7.45 -2.17 2.70
CA ARG A 62 -8.85 -2.57 2.88
C ARG A 62 -9.54 -2.48 1.54
N THR A 63 -9.82 -3.64 0.95
CA THR A 63 -10.49 -3.79 -0.35
C THR A 63 -11.74 -4.66 -0.22
N ARG A 64 -12.64 -4.59 -1.20
CA ARG A 64 -13.79 -5.51 -1.29
C ARG A 64 -13.43 -6.85 -1.94
N ASP A 65 -12.40 -6.84 -2.77
CA ASP A 65 -11.86 -8.02 -3.46
C ASP A 65 -10.33 -7.92 -3.49
N ALA A 66 -9.66 -8.85 -2.81
CA ALA A 66 -8.20 -8.85 -2.72
C ALA A 66 -7.53 -9.29 -4.02
N PHE A 67 -8.16 -10.14 -4.82
CA PHE A 67 -7.58 -10.65 -6.07
C PHE A 67 -7.67 -9.61 -7.18
N GLU A 68 -8.82 -8.97 -7.35
CA GLU A 68 -8.99 -7.86 -8.31
C GLU A 68 -8.04 -6.70 -7.98
N ALA A 69 -7.95 -6.34 -6.70
CA ALA A 69 -7.00 -5.32 -6.25
C ALA A 69 -5.54 -5.75 -6.50
N ALA A 70 -5.17 -6.99 -6.16
CA ALA A 70 -3.83 -7.50 -6.41
C ALA A 70 -3.47 -7.49 -7.89
N GLN A 71 -4.41 -7.85 -8.78
CA GLN A 71 -4.21 -7.77 -10.22
C GLN A 71 -4.01 -6.32 -10.66
N PHE A 72 -4.87 -5.40 -10.24
CA PHE A 72 -4.73 -3.98 -10.57
C PHE A 72 -3.36 -3.42 -10.16
N TYR A 73 -2.96 -3.62 -8.90
CA TYR A 73 -1.68 -3.11 -8.39
C TYR A 73 -0.49 -3.85 -9.01
N GLY A 74 -0.63 -5.14 -9.29
CA GLY A 74 0.36 -5.94 -10.01
C GLY A 74 0.62 -5.40 -11.41
N GLU A 75 -0.42 -5.04 -12.16
CA GLU A 75 -0.25 -4.47 -13.49
C GLU A 75 0.25 -3.01 -13.47
N VAL A 76 -0.16 -2.20 -12.48
CA VAL A 76 0.32 -0.81 -12.31
C VAL A 76 1.79 -0.77 -11.92
N PHE A 77 2.23 -1.63 -10.99
CA PHE A 77 3.59 -1.62 -10.46
C PHE A 77 4.52 -2.69 -11.05
N SER A 78 4.01 -3.49 -11.99
CA SER A 78 4.72 -4.60 -12.61
C SER A 78 5.18 -5.65 -11.58
N TRP A 79 4.24 -6.08 -10.72
CA TRP A 79 4.40 -7.19 -9.77
C TRP A 79 3.59 -8.41 -10.23
N PRO A 80 4.04 -9.65 -9.97
CA PRO A 80 5.31 -9.99 -9.34
C PRO A 80 6.50 -9.71 -10.27
N ARG A 81 7.64 -9.36 -9.67
CA ARG A 81 8.91 -9.14 -10.37
C ARG A 81 9.96 -10.09 -9.83
N PRO A 82 10.54 -10.99 -10.63
CA PRO A 82 11.60 -11.88 -10.17
C PRO A 82 12.90 -11.13 -9.85
N GLY A 83 13.75 -11.73 -9.01
CA GLY A 83 15.08 -11.24 -8.66
C GLY A 83 15.29 -10.95 -7.17
N PRO A 84 16.53 -10.63 -6.73
CA PRO A 84 16.88 -10.41 -5.32
C PRO A 84 16.09 -9.26 -4.68
N ASP A 85 15.93 -8.16 -5.43
CA ASP A 85 15.10 -7.00 -5.02
C ASP A 85 13.69 -7.09 -5.59
N GLY A 86 13.33 -8.25 -6.12
CA GLY A 86 12.05 -8.55 -6.73
C GLY A 86 10.90 -8.46 -5.74
N ILE A 87 9.70 -8.43 -6.30
CA ILE A 87 8.46 -8.42 -5.52
C ILE A 87 7.73 -9.73 -5.79
N GLY A 88 7.69 -10.58 -4.78
CA GLY A 88 6.89 -11.80 -4.80
C GLY A 88 5.46 -11.49 -4.37
N VAL A 89 4.49 -12.18 -4.97
CA VAL A 89 3.08 -12.09 -4.58
C VAL A 89 2.58 -13.51 -4.33
N ALA A 90 2.01 -13.74 -3.15
CA ALA A 90 1.48 -15.05 -2.75
C ALA A 90 0.10 -14.89 -2.11
N TYR A 91 -0.71 -15.93 -2.19
CA TYR A 91 -1.96 -16.04 -1.43
C TYR A 91 -1.71 -16.97 -0.23
N GLU A 92 -1.88 -16.44 0.98
CA GLU A 92 -1.63 -17.13 2.24
C GLU A 92 -2.66 -16.69 3.29
N GLU A 93 -3.19 -17.62 4.08
CA GLU A 93 -4.13 -17.32 5.18
C GLU A 93 -5.30 -16.38 4.81
N GLU A 94 -5.90 -16.57 3.62
CA GLU A 94 -6.98 -15.74 3.08
C GLU A 94 -6.60 -14.28 2.79
N LYS A 95 -5.33 -14.06 2.45
CA LYS A 95 -4.77 -12.74 2.13
C LYS A 95 -3.87 -12.84 0.91
N VAL A 96 -3.86 -11.79 0.09
CA VAL A 96 -2.77 -11.61 -0.87
C VAL A 96 -1.65 -10.83 -0.19
N VAL A 97 -0.43 -11.34 -0.26
CA VAL A 97 0.75 -10.74 0.37
C VAL A 97 1.82 -10.47 -0.67
N ALA A 98 2.19 -9.20 -0.81
CA ALA A 98 3.32 -8.76 -1.62
C ALA A 98 4.56 -8.59 -0.74
N ARG A 99 5.64 -9.27 -1.11
CA ARG A 99 6.90 -9.33 -0.34
C ARG A 99 8.06 -8.81 -1.16
N MET A 100 8.92 -8.01 -0.53
CA MET A 100 10.21 -7.60 -1.07
C MET A 100 11.31 -8.22 -0.19
N ALA A 101 12.25 -8.97 -0.79
CA ALA A 101 13.27 -9.71 -0.06
C ALA A 101 12.71 -10.55 1.12
N GLY A 102 11.56 -11.22 0.89
CA GLY A 102 10.87 -12.05 1.88
C GLY A 102 10.04 -11.29 2.92
N ARG A 103 10.19 -9.97 3.04
CA ARG A 103 9.48 -9.13 4.02
C ARG A 103 8.16 -8.61 3.44
N PRO A 104 7.05 -8.67 4.18
CA PRO A 104 5.77 -8.14 3.70
C PRO A 104 5.89 -6.62 3.53
N MET A 105 5.51 -6.12 2.36
CA MET A 105 5.39 -4.68 2.09
C MET A 105 3.92 -4.28 1.95
N ALA A 106 3.09 -5.15 1.40
CA ALA A 106 1.66 -4.94 1.26
C ALA A 106 0.88 -6.21 1.54
N VAL A 107 -0.22 -6.08 2.28
CA VAL A 107 -1.17 -7.15 2.59
C VAL A 107 -2.56 -6.67 2.14
N LEU A 108 -3.28 -7.55 1.45
CA LEU A 108 -4.65 -7.31 1.03
C LEU A 108 -5.51 -8.38 1.69
N PRO A 109 -6.11 -8.10 2.86
CA PRO A 109 -6.95 -9.05 3.55
C PRO A 109 -8.31 -9.21 2.88
N GLY A 110 -8.82 -10.44 2.87
CA GLY A 110 -10.18 -10.74 2.43
C GLY A 110 -10.25 -11.50 1.11
N GLY A 111 -11.44 -12.02 0.84
CA GLY A 111 -11.71 -12.85 -0.33
C GLY A 111 -11.24 -14.29 -0.14
N ALA A 112 -11.99 -15.09 0.63
CA ALA A 112 -12.00 -16.53 0.32
C ALA A 112 -12.51 -16.67 -1.12
N VAL A 113 -11.87 -17.53 -1.92
CA VAL A 113 -12.26 -17.75 -3.33
C VAL A 113 -13.77 -17.94 -3.42
N GLY A 114 -14.47 -17.04 -4.11
CA GLY A 114 -15.93 -17.06 -4.28
C GLY A 114 -16.76 -16.28 -3.24
N SER A 115 -16.15 -15.54 -2.32
CA SER A 115 -16.88 -14.63 -1.42
C SER A 115 -17.35 -13.37 -2.15
N ALA A 116 -18.57 -12.93 -1.85
CA ALA A 116 -19.11 -11.69 -2.43
C ALA A 116 -18.42 -10.44 -1.83
N PRO A 117 -18.14 -9.40 -2.64
CA PRO A 117 -17.64 -8.11 -2.18
C PRO A 117 -18.52 -7.47 -1.09
N ASP A 118 -17.97 -7.02 0.06
CA ASP A 118 -18.74 -6.28 1.08
C ASP A 118 -18.79 -4.77 0.76
N PRO A 119 -19.96 -4.20 0.41
CA PRO A 119 -20.07 -2.80 0.00
C PRO A 119 -19.79 -1.80 1.13
N ARG A 120 -19.85 -2.22 2.40
CA ARG A 120 -19.65 -1.36 3.58
C ARG A 120 -18.17 -1.09 3.87
N ILE A 121 -17.26 -1.85 3.25
CA ILE A 121 -15.83 -1.63 3.42
C ILE A 121 -15.46 -0.25 2.89
N ARG A 122 -14.83 0.55 3.76
CA ARG A 122 -14.24 1.83 3.40
C ARG A 122 -12.84 1.57 2.84
N LEU A 123 -12.72 1.78 1.54
CA LEU A 123 -11.52 1.49 0.78
C LEU A 123 -10.41 2.47 1.12
N ARG A 124 -9.28 1.94 1.57
CA ARG A 124 -8.11 2.75 1.92
C ARG A 124 -6.87 1.89 2.12
N TRP A 125 -5.73 2.50 1.83
CA TRP A 125 -4.45 2.04 2.34
C TRP A 125 -4.28 2.45 3.80
N ILE A 126 -3.80 1.53 4.62
CA ILE A 126 -3.44 1.72 6.02
C ILE A 126 -1.95 1.45 6.14
N VAL A 127 -1.22 2.36 6.80
CA VAL A 127 0.21 2.18 7.07
C VAL A 127 0.35 1.65 8.48
N HIS A 128 0.99 0.50 8.62
CA HIS A 128 1.30 -0.10 9.91
C HIS A 128 2.74 0.18 10.28
N PHE A 129 2.93 0.85 11.41
CA PHE A 129 4.24 1.12 11.99
C PHE A 129 4.50 0.10 13.10
N PRO A 130 5.51 -0.76 12.96
CA PRO A 130 5.84 -1.72 14.00
C PRO A 130 6.43 -1.00 15.22
N VAL A 131 5.93 -1.36 16.40
CA VAL A 131 6.33 -0.80 17.69
C VAL A 131 6.62 -1.93 18.66
N ASP A 132 7.52 -1.70 19.61
CA ASP A 132 7.88 -2.70 20.62
C ASP A 132 6.72 -2.98 21.60
N ASP A 133 5.89 -1.97 21.87
CA ASP A 133 4.77 -2.03 22.83
C ASP A 133 3.58 -1.23 22.29
N ALA A 134 2.58 -1.94 21.75
CA ALA A 134 1.40 -1.34 21.15
C ALA A 134 0.51 -0.58 22.16
N PRO A 135 0.17 -1.13 23.36
CA PRO A 135 -0.54 -0.37 24.39
C PRO A 135 0.18 0.94 24.79
N ARG A 136 1.50 0.89 24.94
CA ARG A 136 2.28 2.10 25.26
C ARG A 136 2.28 3.11 24.13
N ALA A 137 2.43 2.67 22.88
CA ALA A 137 2.37 3.53 21.71
C ALA A 137 0.99 4.20 21.57
N ALA A 138 -0.09 3.44 21.79
CA ALA A 138 -1.46 3.94 21.81
C ALA A 138 -1.65 5.04 22.88
N ALA A 139 -1.24 4.77 24.12
CA ALA A 139 -1.32 5.77 25.20
C ALA A 139 -0.45 7.01 24.95
N GLN A 140 0.64 6.90 24.18
CA GLN A 140 1.43 8.04 23.76
C GLN A 140 0.75 8.85 22.66
N ALA A 141 0.09 8.19 21.70
CA ALA A 141 -0.70 8.85 20.66
C ALA A 141 -1.85 9.65 21.27
N ASP A 142 -2.61 9.08 22.22
CA ASP A 142 -3.70 9.78 22.92
C ASP A 142 -3.17 11.04 23.64
N ARG A 143 -2.05 10.92 24.36
CA ARG A 143 -1.42 12.06 25.05
C ARG A 143 -0.94 13.15 24.10
N ALA A 144 -0.63 12.81 22.85
CA ALA A 144 -0.23 13.76 21.82
C ALA A 144 -1.43 14.37 21.05
N GLY A 145 -2.67 14.05 21.43
CA GLY A 145 -3.88 14.53 20.79
C GLY A 145 -4.35 13.68 19.61
N GLY A 146 -3.80 12.48 19.43
CA GLY A 146 -4.34 11.47 18.53
C GLY A 146 -5.57 10.77 19.14
N GLU A 147 -6.19 9.90 18.34
CA GLU A 147 -7.29 9.04 18.78
C GLU A 147 -6.91 7.58 18.55
N THR A 148 -7.14 6.75 19.56
CA THR A 148 -7.00 5.29 19.48
C THR A 148 -8.37 4.64 19.32
N PHE A 149 -8.43 3.60 18.49
CA PHE A 149 -9.62 2.78 18.33
C PHE A 149 -9.38 1.41 19.00
N PRO A 150 -10.40 0.84 19.67
CA PRO A 150 -10.30 -0.49 20.28
C PRO A 150 -10.10 -1.61 19.24
#